data_AF-A0ABD1DSD4-F1
#
_entry.id   AF-A0ABD1DSD4-F1
#
_cell.length_a   1.000
_cell.length_b   1.000
_cell.length_c   1.000
_cell.angle_alpha   90.00
_cell.angle_beta   90.00
_cell.angle_gamma   90.00
#
_symmetry.space_group_name_H-M   'P 1'
#
loop_
_entity.id
_entity.type
_entity.pdbx_description
1 polymer ?
#
loop_
_entity_poly.entity_id
_entity_poly.type
_entity_poly.pdbx_seq_one_letter_code
_entity_poly.pdbx_strand_id
1 'polypeptide(L)'
;MSARRINRPKGTRVSGRIETQENVGREQLWTRLECREEETTAHTVLDILNDMTLPEEPTTGEVLEMRKMVEKESLAVNAVQPGHDEFDRWQQISNKMLPNARELCEQLRLILEPTKCTRLKGDYRTGRRINMKKIIPYIASQFRKDKIWLRRTKAAQRDYKITIAVDDSKSMDHNNSKDLTLQAISLVSQALTLLESGRLNVMSFGESPKIMLKHSDQFDGAKLISSLNFEQNQSRIAELLDFVRTVNAEDCSSSDNGIFENLLLVLSDGRNIFSEGEKKVKNSVKLARLQRIFVVYVIIDNPENKHSIMDIRVPLFTADRNQIVMQSYLDVFPFPYYVIVRDLGQLPLVLSDAMRQWFELVNSEQ
;
A
#
# COMPACT_ATOMS: atom_id res chain seq x y z
N MET A 1 14.16 -1.59 71.66
CA MET A 1 15.42 -0.82 71.61
C MET A 1 16.27 -1.34 70.45
N SER A 2 16.78 -0.40 69.67
CA SER A 2 17.68 -0.56 68.53
C SER A 2 19.00 -1.24 68.92
N ALA A 3 19.60 -2.05 68.04
CA ALA A 3 20.90 -1.70 67.44
C ALA A 3 21.52 -2.84 66.56
N ARG A 4 21.60 -2.52 65.27
CA ARG A 4 22.77 -2.64 64.36
C ARG A 4 23.51 -3.99 64.21
N ARG A 5 23.51 -4.49 62.97
CA ARG A 5 24.71 -5.00 62.29
C ARG A 5 24.78 -4.49 60.85
N ILE A 6 26.01 -4.19 60.44
CA ILE A 6 26.45 -3.40 59.28
C ILE A 6 27.12 -4.34 58.24
N ASN A 7 26.89 -4.04 56.96
CA ASN A 7 27.62 -4.29 55.69
C ASN A 7 27.97 -5.69 55.14
N ARG A 8 27.39 -5.97 53.94
CA ARG A 8 27.96 -6.22 52.57
C ARG A 8 29.18 -7.17 52.37
N PRO A 9 29.47 -7.65 51.14
CA PRO A 9 28.62 -8.20 50.08
C PRO A 9 29.11 -9.61 49.63
N LYS A 10 28.29 -10.41 48.93
CA LYS A 10 28.73 -11.68 48.32
C LYS A 10 29.27 -11.44 46.91
N GLY A 11 30.48 -11.96 46.68
CA GLY A 11 31.28 -11.79 45.49
C GLY A 11 30.75 -12.50 44.24
N THR A 12 31.11 -11.87 43.13
CA THR A 12 31.00 -12.25 41.72
C THR A 12 31.63 -13.62 41.46
N ARG A 13 30.87 -14.55 40.87
CA ARG A 13 31.45 -15.72 40.19
C ARG A 13 31.46 -15.44 38.69
N VAL A 14 32.66 -15.12 38.21
CA VAL A 14 33.02 -15.09 36.79
C VAL A 14 33.14 -16.55 36.34
N SER A 15 32.26 -17.00 35.44
CA SER A 15 32.43 -18.28 34.75
C SER A 15 33.24 -18.03 33.49
N GLY A 16 34.47 -18.53 33.48
CA GLY A 16 35.41 -18.42 32.37
C GLY A 16 34.89 -19.08 31.10
N ARG A 17 35.14 -18.40 29.98
CA ARG A 17 35.08 -18.93 28.62
C ARG A 17 36.22 -19.92 28.44
N ILE A 18 35.92 -21.08 27.86
CA ILE A 18 36.92 -21.96 27.25
C ILE A 18 36.86 -21.67 25.75
N GLU A 19 37.87 -20.98 25.25
CA GLU A 19 38.10 -20.78 23.82
C GLU A 19 38.83 -22.01 23.28
N THR A 20 38.16 -22.81 22.44
CA THR A 20 38.83 -23.71 21.52
C THR A 20 39.05 -22.96 20.22
N GLN A 21 40.29 -22.49 20.01
CA GLN A 21 40.77 -21.97 18.73
C GLN A 21 41.03 -23.16 17.78
N GLU A 22 40.21 -23.27 16.73
CA GLU A 22 40.66 -23.87 15.47
C GLU A 22 40.85 -22.75 14.45
N ASN A 23 42.11 -22.57 14.06
CA ASN A 23 42.57 -21.57 13.12
C ASN A 23 42.32 -22.08 11.69
N VAL A 24 41.28 -21.57 11.02
CA VAL A 24 41.22 -21.58 9.54
C VAL A 24 40.74 -20.21 9.08
N GLY A 25 41.61 -19.50 8.37
CA GLY A 25 41.39 -18.14 7.91
C GLY A 25 40.16 -18.01 7.03
N ARG A 26 39.15 -17.31 7.55
CA ARG A 26 38.12 -16.58 6.80
C ARG A 26 37.75 -15.36 7.62
N GLU A 27 37.62 -14.22 6.97
CA GLU A 27 37.20 -12.96 7.58
C GLU A 27 35.99 -13.18 8.50
N GLN A 28 36.20 -12.96 9.80
CA GLN A 28 35.14 -12.98 10.79
C GLN A 28 34.31 -11.71 10.61
N LEU A 29 33.21 -11.82 9.86
CA LEU A 29 32.13 -10.85 9.92
C LEU A 29 31.46 -11.00 11.28
N TRP A 30 31.77 -10.09 12.19
CA TRP A 30 31.07 -9.91 13.44
C TRP A 30 29.63 -9.52 13.14
N THR A 31 28.70 -10.47 13.08
CA THR A 31 27.27 -10.14 13.17
C THR A 31 27.01 -9.73 14.61
N ARG A 32 27.25 -8.44 14.89
CA ARG A 32 26.98 -7.84 16.20
C ARG A 32 25.48 -8.01 16.48
N LEU A 33 25.16 -8.60 17.62
CA LEU A 33 23.84 -8.51 18.26
C LEU A 33 23.63 -7.04 18.67
N GLU A 34 23.34 -6.17 17.71
CA GLU A 34 22.74 -4.86 17.95
C GLU A 34 21.22 -5.04 17.84
N CYS A 35 20.46 -4.47 18.78
CA CYS A 35 19.03 -4.24 18.54
C CYS A 35 18.94 -3.49 17.21
N ARG A 36 18.27 -4.09 16.23
CA ARG A 36 18.07 -3.46 14.93
C ARG A 36 17.29 -2.16 15.13
N GLU A 37 17.67 -1.12 14.40
CA GLU A 37 16.95 0.16 14.43
C GLU A 37 15.47 -0.07 14.05
N GLU A 38 14.56 0.45 14.88
CA GLU A 38 13.11 0.31 14.72
C GLU A 38 12.54 1.26 13.65
N GLU A 39 13.40 1.91 12.87
CA GLU A 39 13.00 2.95 11.92
C GLU A 39 12.31 2.36 10.68
N THR A 40 11.16 2.95 10.33
CA THR A 40 10.44 2.71 9.09
C THR A 40 11.02 3.62 7.99
N THR A 41 11.45 3.05 6.87
CA THR A 41 12.15 3.78 5.80
C THR A 41 11.39 3.73 4.47
N ALA A 42 11.26 4.86 3.78
CA ALA A 42 10.79 4.92 2.39
C ALA A 42 11.96 4.95 1.40
N HIS A 43 11.77 4.27 0.27
CA HIS A 43 12.75 4.18 -0.81
C HIS A 43 12.08 4.46 -2.16
N THR A 44 12.80 5.23 -2.98
CA THR A 44 12.38 5.59 -4.33
C THR A 44 13.50 5.25 -5.32
N VAL A 45 13.24 4.30 -6.22
CA VAL A 45 14.20 3.82 -7.20
C VAL A 45 13.99 4.55 -8.53
N LEU A 46 14.78 5.59 -8.75
CA LEU A 46 14.66 6.47 -9.91
C LEU A 46 15.00 5.78 -11.24
N ASP A 47 15.90 4.78 -11.21
CA ASP A 47 16.29 4.02 -12.40
C ASP A 47 15.11 3.24 -12.99
N ILE A 48 14.27 2.67 -12.13
CA ILE A 48 13.06 1.96 -12.57
C ILE A 48 12.08 2.94 -13.19
N LEU A 49 11.94 4.15 -12.63
CA LEU A 49 11.06 5.20 -13.15
C LEU A 49 11.49 5.68 -14.53
N ASN A 50 12.78 5.85 -14.74
CA ASN A 50 13.37 6.33 -15.99
C ASN A 50 13.51 5.24 -17.08
N ASP A 51 13.21 3.98 -16.76
CA ASP A 51 13.26 2.90 -17.73
C ASP A 51 12.15 3.05 -18.79
N MET A 52 12.55 3.39 -20.02
CA MET A 52 11.69 3.59 -21.19
C MET A 52 11.53 2.34 -22.06
N THR A 53 12.04 1.19 -21.62
CA THR A 53 11.88 -0.06 -22.39
C THR A 53 10.42 -0.48 -22.45
N LEU A 54 9.97 -0.84 -23.66
CA LEU A 54 8.60 -1.28 -23.90
C LEU A 54 8.37 -2.66 -23.24
N PRO A 55 7.35 -2.80 -22.37
CA PRO A 55 7.01 -4.10 -21.82
C PRO A 55 6.35 -4.99 -22.88
N GLU A 56 6.48 -6.30 -22.70
CA GLU A 56 5.72 -7.28 -23.49
C GLU A 56 4.23 -7.16 -23.13
N GLU A 57 3.39 -6.83 -24.11
CA GLU A 57 1.94 -6.78 -23.89
C GLU A 57 1.36 -8.19 -23.75
N PRO A 58 0.36 -8.38 -22.86
CA PRO A 58 -0.31 -9.66 -22.71
C PRO A 58 -1.04 -10.03 -24.00
N THR A 59 -1.06 -11.32 -24.31
CA THR A 59 -1.82 -11.85 -25.44
C THR A 59 -3.33 -11.67 -25.21
N THR A 60 -4.11 -11.61 -26.30
CA THR A 60 -5.57 -11.48 -26.20
C THR A 60 -6.24 -12.62 -25.44
N GLY A 61 -5.63 -13.82 -25.45
CA GLY A 61 -6.08 -14.97 -24.68
C GLY A 61 -5.93 -14.76 -23.17
N GLU A 62 -4.77 -14.28 -22.72
CA GLU A 62 -4.49 -14.00 -21.31
C GLU A 62 -5.42 -12.90 -20.77
N VAL A 63 -5.66 -11.84 -21.55
CA VAL A 63 -6.60 -10.77 -21.14
C VAL A 63 -8.02 -11.31 -20.97
N LEU A 64 -8.46 -12.23 -21.84
CA LEU A 64 -9.79 -12.83 -21.74
C LEU A 64 -9.91 -13.75 -20.52
N GLU A 65 -8.86 -14.51 -20.22
CA GLU A 65 -8.80 -15.37 -19.04
C GLU A 65 -8.85 -14.53 -17.74
N MET A 66 -8.07 -13.45 -17.68
CA MET A 66 -8.10 -12.50 -16.56
C MET A 66 -9.47 -11.87 -16.39
N ARG A 67 -10.15 -11.48 -17.48
CA ARG A 67 -11.52 -10.97 -17.43
C ARG A 67 -12.50 -11.99 -16.81
N LYS A 68 -12.44 -13.25 -17.25
CA LYS A 68 -13.29 -14.31 -16.69
C LYS A 68 -13.02 -14.52 -15.20
N MET A 69 -11.76 -14.40 -14.79
CA MET A 69 -11.37 -14.49 -13.39
C MET A 69 -11.95 -13.33 -12.57
N VAL A 70 -11.84 -12.10 -13.05
CA VAL A 70 -12.44 -10.91 -12.42
C VAL A 70 -13.95 -11.06 -12.28
N GLU A 71 -14.64 -11.51 -13.34
CA GLU A 71 -16.09 -11.71 -13.31
C GLU A 71 -16.49 -12.77 -12.28
N LYS A 72 -15.76 -13.89 -12.24
CA LYS A 72 -15.97 -14.96 -11.24
C LYS A 72 -15.80 -14.45 -9.82
N GLU A 73 -14.70 -13.75 -9.53
CA GLU A 73 -14.42 -13.23 -8.18
C GLU A 73 -15.39 -12.10 -7.79
N SER A 74 -15.81 -11.27 -8.75
CA SER A 74 -16.85 -10.25 -8.51
C SER A 74 -18.18 -10.91 -8.12
N LEU A 75 -18.54 -12.05 -8.68
CA LEU A 75 -19.75 -12.80 -8.31
C LEU A 75 -19.57 -13.61 -7.02
N ALA A 76 -18.35 -14.02 -6.69
CA ALA A 76 -18.03 -14.92 -5.59
C ALA A 76 -17.83 -14.21 -4.23
N VAL A 77 -18.11 -12.90 -4.13
CA VAL A 77 -18.12 -12.17 -2.84
C VAL A 77 -19.22 -12.74 -1.95
N ASN A 78 -18.90 -13.87 -1.31
CA ASN A 78 -19.78 -14.64 -0.46
C ASN A 78 -19.85 -13.98 0.91
N ALA A 79 -21.06 -13.90 1.46
CA ALA A 79 -21.35 -13.41 2.79
C ALA A 79 -20.85 -14.43 3.84
N VAL A 80 -19.52 -14.47 4.07
CA VAL A 80 -18.98 -15.05 5.31
C VAL A 80 -19.49 -14.17 6.44
N GLN A 81 -20.29 -14.76 7.33
CA GLN A 81 -20.69 -14.05 8.55
C GLN A 81 -19.54 -14.15 9.55
N PRO A 82 -18.99 -13.02 10.01
CA PRO A 82 -17.93 -13.03 11.00
C PRO A 82 -18.47 -13.59 12.33
N GLY A 83 -17.63 -14.34 13.04
CA GLY A 83 -17.91 -14.71 14.42
C GLY A 83 -17.79 -13.49 15.35
N HIS A 84 -18.23 -13.67 16.60
CA HIS A 84 -18.16 -12.63 17.62
C HIS A 84 -16.70 -12.30 17.98
N ASP A 85 -15.82 -13.31 18.00
CA ASP A 85 -14.43 -13.16 18.40
C ASP A 85 -13.62 -12.32 17.39
N GLU A 86 -13.88 -12.50 16.09
CA GLU A 86 -13.26 -11.69 15.02
C GLU A 86 -13.70 -10.23 15.09
N PHE A 87 -14.95 -9.98 15.45
CA PHE A 87 -15.46 -8.64 15.63
C PHE A 87 -14.78 -7.93 16.80
N ASP A 88 -14.66 -8.59 17.96
CA ASP A 88 -13.97 -8.04 19.12
C ASP A 88 -12.49 -7.76 18.83
N ARG A 89 -11.82 -8.68 18.13
CA ARG A 89 -10.42 -8.49 17.69
C ARG A 89 -10.28 -7.30 16.75
N TRP A 90 -11.18 -7.16 15.77
CA TRP A 90 -11.18 -6.01 14.87
C TRP A 90 -11.40 -4.70 15.63
N GLN A 91 -12.32 -4.68 16.60
CA GLN A 91 -12.55 -3.49 17.43
C GLN A 91 -11.31 -3.10 18.24
N GLN A 92 -10.62 -4.05 18.84
CA GLN A 92 -9.38 -3.78 19.58
C GLN A 92 -8.29 -3.19 18.69
N ILE A 93 -8.07 -3.79 17.51
CA ILE A 93 -7.12 -3.29 16.50
C ILE A 93 -7.52 -1.88 16.05
N SER A 94 -8.81 -1.70 15.75
CA SER A 94 -9.35 -0.42 15.29
C SER A 94 -9.12 0.71 16.29
N ASN A 95 -9.42 0.46 17.57
CA ASN A 95 -9.23 1.42 18.65
C ASN A 95 -7.74 1.76 18.88
N LYS A 96 -6.86 0.75 18.78
CA LYS A 96 -5.41 0.95 18.91
C LYS A 96 -4.85 1.85 17.80
N MET A 97 -5.33 1.66 16.57
CA MET A 97 -4.79 2.36 15.39
C MET A 97 -5.47 3.70 15.07
N LEU A 98 -6.60 4.00 15.73
CA LEU A 98 -7.36 5.25 15.56
C LEU A 98 -6.53 6.55 15.66
N PRO A 99 -5.58 6.74 16.62
CA PRO A 99 -4.78 7.96 16.67
C PRO A 99 -3.92 8.14 15.41
N ASN A 100 -3.23 7.09 14.97
CA ASN A 100 -2.38 7.11 13.78
C ASN A 100 -3.23 7.31 12.51
N ALA A 101 -4.44 6.74 12.46
CA ALA A 101 -5.37 6.95 11.36
C ALA A 101 -5.83 8.41 11.23
N ARG A 102 -6.03 9.11 12.36
CA ARG A 102 -6.35 10.55 12.36
C ARG A 102 -5.18 11.38 11.87
N GLU A 103 -3.96 11.04 12.30
CA GLU A 103 -2.75 11.71 11.82
C GLU A 103 -2.58 11.55 10.31
N LEU A 104 -2.71 10.33 9.79
CA LEU A 104 -2.67 10.08 8.35
C LEU A 104 -3.77 10.86 7.61
N CYS A 105 -4.99 10.92 8.15
CA CYS A 105 -6.09 11.67 7.56
C CYS A 105 -5.76 13.17 7.42
N GLU A 106 -5.16 13.79 8.44
CA GLU A 106 -4.77 15.21 8.36
C GLU A 106 -3.63 15.43 7.36
N GLN A 107 -2.63 14.54 7.30
CA GLN A 107 -1.57 14.62 6.29
C GLN A 107 -2.13 14.46 4.87
N LEU A 108 -2.96 13.44 4.64
CA LEU A 108 -3.61 13.21 3.35
C LEU A 108 -4.57 14.33 2.98
N ARG A 109 -5.20 15.02 3.94
CA ARG A 109 -6.07 16.17 3.65
C ARG A 109 -5.32 17.33 3.01
N LEU A 110 -4.05 17.51 3.36
CA LEU A 110 -3.15 18.52 2.79
C LEU A 110 -2.65 18.12 1.41
N ILE A 111 -2.44 16.82 1.18
CA ILE A 111 -1.86 16.28 -0.07
C ILE A 111 -2.94 16.02 -1.13
N LEU A 112 -4.04 15.35 -0.74
CA LEU A 112 -5.15 15.00 -1.64
C LEU A 112 -5.98 16.24 -1.94
N GLU A 113 -5.69 16.92 -3.05
CA GLU A 113 -6.54 18.02 -3.51
C GLU A 113 -7.91 17.51 -3.99
N PRO A 114 -9.00 18.28 -3.84
CA PRO A 114 -10.28 17.91 -4.42
C PRO A 114 -10.23 17.98 -5.95
N THR A 115 -10.48 16.86 -6.62
CA THR A 115 -10.48 16.76 -8.09
C THR A 115 -11.88 16.95 -8.69
N LYS A 116 -12.93 16.51 -7.98
CA LYS A 116 -14.31 16.49 -8.51
C LYS A 116 -15.03 17.83 -8.36
N CYS A 117 -15.47 18.36 -9.50
CA CYS A 117 -16.21 19.62 -9.61
C CYS A 117 -17.69 19.48 -9.20
N THR A 118 -17.96 19.51 -7.90
CA THR A 118 -19.33 19.39 -7.37
C THR A 118 -19.95 20.72 -6.96
N ARG A 119 -19.16 21.77 -6.75
CA ARG A 119 -19.63 23.01 -6.15
C ARG A 119 -19.95 24.08 -7.19
N LEU A 120 -21.07 24.76 -6.97
CA LEU A 120 -21.59 25.81 -7.86
C LEU A 120 -20.69 27.05 -7.79
N LYS A 121 -20.22 27.52 -8.95
CA LYS A 121 -19.44 28.74 -9.12
C LYS A 121 -19.73 29.32 -10.51
N GLY A 122 -19.33 30.57 -10.73
CA GLY A 122 -19.26 31.20 -12.05
C GLY A 122 -20.52 31.97 -12.44
N ASP A 123 -20.41 32.70 -13.53
CA ASP A 123 -21.48 33.49 -14.11
C ASP A 123 -21.66 33.00 -15.56
N TYR A 124 -22.50 31.99 -15.74
CA TYR A 124 -22.77 31.35 -17.02
C TYR A 124 -24.08 31.85 -17.60
N ARG A 125 -24.23 31.74 -18.92
CA ARG A 125 -25.48 32.05 -19.62
C ARG A 125 -26.61 31.06 -19.33
N THR A 126 -26.26 29.85 -18.94
CA THR A 126 -27.20 28.78 -18.58
C THR A 126 -26.65 27.96 -17.42
N GLY A 127 -27.54 27.41 -16.59
CA GLY A 127 -27.18 26.56 -15.46
C GLY A 127 -28.41 26.11 -14.67
N ARG A 128 -28.17 25.44 -13.53
CA ARG A 128 -29.26 24.84 -12.72
C ARG A 128 -29.70 25.73 -11.55
N ARG A 129 -28.85 26.65 -11.10
CA ARG A 129 -29.16 27.62 -10.03
C ARG A 129 -28.71 29.01 -10.45
N ILE A 130 -29.39 30.03 -9.94
CA ILE A 130 -29.14 31.43 -10.27
C ILE A 130 -28.20 32.06 -9.22
N ASN A 131 -27.26 32.87 -9.67
CA ASN A 131 -26.43 33.71 -8.82
C ASN A 131 -27.23 34.93 -8.37
N MET A 132 -27.74 34.90 -7.13
CA MET A 132 -28.59 35.96 -6.58
C MET A 132 -27.96 37.36 -6.64
N LYS A 133 -26.62 37.46 -6.55
CA LYS A 133 -25.90 38.74 -6.64
C LYS A 133 -25.95 39.38 -8.04
N LYS A 134 -26.22 38.59 -9.08
CA LYS A 134 -26.20 39.03 -10.49
C LYS A 134 -27.60 39.35 -11.04
N ILE A 135 -28.65 39.10 -10.26
CA ILE A 135 -30.04 39.40 -10.65
C ILE A 135 -30.27 40.91 -10.81
N ILE A 136 -29.81 41.72 -9.86
CA ILE A 136 -30.03 43.19 -9.91
C ILE A 136 -29.37 43.81 -11.16
N PRO A 137 -28.08 43.56 -11.47
CA PRO A 137 -27.46 44.03 -12.72
C PRO A 137 -28.14 43.53 -13.99
N TYR A 138 -28.70 42.32 -13.98
CA TYR A 138 -29.43 41.75 -15.12
C TYR A 138 -30.72 42.52 -15.41
N ILE A 139 -31.54 42.76 -14.38
CA ILE A 139 -32.78 43.55 -14.49
C ILE A 139 -32.46 45.00 -14.88
N ALA A 140 -31.48 45.62 -14.21
CA ALA A 140 -31.05 46.99 -14.51
C ALA A 140 -30.52 47.16 -15.93
N SER A 141 -29.96 46.10 -16.53
CA SER A 141 -29.49 46.09 -17.92
C SER A 141 -30.59 45.86 -18.97
N GLN A 142 -31.86 45.81 -18.56
CA GLN A 142 -32.97 45.36 -19.40
C GLN A 142 -32.69 44.00 -20.05
N PHE A 143 -32.33 43.02 -19.21
CA PHE A 143 -32.10 41.61 -19.59
C PHE A 143 -30.91 41.37 -20.54
N ARG A 144 -29.99 42.34 -20.72
CA ARG A 144 -28.80 42.19 -21.59
C ARG A 144 -27.65 41.42 -20.93
N LYS A 145 -27.44 41.53 -19.61
CA LYS A 145 -26.36 40.84 -18.88
C LYS A 145 -26.78 39.41 -18.45
N ASP A 146 -26.92 38.52 -19.41
CA ASP A 146 -27.51 37.16 -19.29
C ASP A 146 -26.68 36.11 -18.52
N LYS A 147 -25.45 36.46 -18.10
CA LYS A 147 -24.58 35.60 -17.29
C LYS A 147 -24.97 35.60 -15.81
N ILE A 148 -26.11 34.99 -15.50
CA ILE A 148 -26.68 34.94 -14.14
C ILE A 148 -26.68 33.54 -13.53
N TRP A 149 -26.21 32.53 -14.23
CA TRP A 149 -26.34 31.13 -13.81
C TRP A 149 -25.06 30.58 -13.20
N LEU A 150 -25.20 29.71 -12.21
CA LEU A 150 -24.11 28.96 -11.60
C LEU A 150 -24.03 27.55 -12.22
N ARG A 151 -22.81 27.05 -12.40
CA ARG A 151 -22.54 25.64 -12.78
C ARG A 151 -21.60 25.00 -11.77
N ARG A 152 -21.70 23.67 -11.60
CA ARG A 152 -20.82 22.89 -10.71
C ARG A 152 -19.45 22.75 -11.38
N THR A 153 -18.62 23.77 -11.19
CA THR A 153 -17.30 23.91 -11.85
C THR A 153 -16.20 24.18 -10.86
N LYS A 154 -16.53 24.31 -9.56
CA LYS A 154 -15.53 24.40 -8.50
C LYS A 154 -15.27 23.01 -7.96
N ALA A 155 -14.02 22.57 -8.03
CA ALA A 155 -13.56 21.34 -7.39
C ALA A 155 -13.76 21.44 -5.87
N ALA A 156 -14.36 20.42 -5.29
CA ALA A 156 -14.76 20.43 -3.88
C ALA A 156 -14.84 19.03 -3.25
N GLN A 157 -14.96 17.97 -4.05
CA GLN A 157 -14.97 16.60 -3.56
C GLN A 157 -13.71 15.87 -4.06
N ARG A 158 -13.15 15.01 -3.20
CA ARG A 158 -12.04 14.11 -3.52
C ARG A 158 -12.63 12.80 -4.03
N ASP A 159 -12.13 12.29 -5.14
CA ASP A 159 -12.63 11.04 -5.74
C ASP A 159 -11.43 10.25 -6.27
N TYR A 160 -10.68 9.63 -5.36
CA TYR A 160 -9.52 8.79 -5.67
C TYR A 160 -9.93 7.31 -5.66
N LYS A 161 -9.39 6.51 -6.58
CA LYS A 161 -9.57 5.06 -6.55
C LYS A 161 -8.39 4.45 -5.81
N ILE A 162 -8.65 3.93 -4.61
CA ILE A 162 -7.60 3.37 -3.75
C ILE A 162 -7.88 1.90 -3.55
N THR A 163 -6.93 1.06 -3.95
CA THR A 163 -6.98 -0.39 -3.79
C THR A 163 -5.89 -0.81 -2.82
N ILE A 164 -6.27 -1.56 -1.78
CA ILE A 164 -5.33 -2.22 -0.86
C ILE A 164 -5.27 -3.69 -1.25
N ALA A 165 -4.08 -4.18 -1.61
CA ALA A 165 -3.82 -5.59 -1.87
C ALA A 165 -3.04 -6.20 -0.70
N VAL A 166 -3.57 -7.27 -0.13
CA VAL A 166 -3.03 -7.93 1.08
C VAL A 166 -2.47 -9.29 0.73
N ASP A 167 -1.23 -9.55 1.12
CA ASP A 167 -0.60 -10.86 0.94
C ASP A 167 -1.16 -11.88 1.96
N ASP A 168 -1.77 -12.96 1.44
CA ASP A 168 -2.38 -14.06 2.20
C ASP A 168 -1.48 -15.32 2.17
N SER A 169 -0.19 -15.16 1.94
CA SER A 169 0.77 -16.25 1.93
C SER A 169 1.24 -16.67 3.33
N LYS A 170 1.80 -17.88 3.41
CA LYS A 170 2.41 -18.45 4.61
C LYS A 170 3.59 -17.63 5.14
N SER A 171 4.27 -16.83 4.31
CA SER A 171 5.42 -16.05 4.78
C SER A 171 5.00 -14.99 5.80
N MET A 172 3.79 -14.44 5.63
CA MET A 172 3.18 -13.46 6.55
C MET A 172 2.89 -14.04 7.93
N ASP A 173 2.46 -15.30 8.03
CA ASP A 173 2.24 -15.98 9.31
C ASP A 173 3.57 -16.36 9.97
N HIS A 174 4.51 -16.93 9.21
CA HIS A 174 5.84 -17.28 9.74
C HIS A 174 6.63 -16.07 10.26
N ASN A 175 6.44 -14.90 9.66
CA ASN A 175 7.08 -13.64 10.08
C ASN A 175 6.31 -12.93 11.22
N ASN A 176 5.28 -13.58 11.80
CA ASN A 176 4.36 -12.99 12.77
C ASN A 176 3.89 -11.58 12.35
N SER A 177 3.65 -11.40 11.05
CA SER A 177 3.36 -10.12 10.42
C SER A 177 1.86 -9.94 10.14
N LYS A 178 1.05 -10.98 10.40
CA LYS A 178 -0.42 -10.94 10.28
C LYS A 178 -1.05 -9.81 11.11
N ASP A 179 -0.65 -9.67 12.37
CA ASP A 179 -1.24 -8.67 13.27
C ASP A 179 -0.85 -7.26 12.86
N LEU A 180 0.40 -7.07 12.40
CA LEU A 180 0.87 -5.79 11.86
C LEU A 180 0.12 -5.43 10.57
N THR A 181 -0.15 -6.43 9.72
CA THR A 181 -0.90 -6.26 8.47
C THR A 181 -2.34 -5.85 8.75
N LEU A 182 -3.03 -6.53 9.67
CA LEU A 182 -4.38 -6.17 10.07
C LEU A 182 -4.43 -4.76 10.69
N GLN A 183 -3.44 -4.40 11.50
CA GLN A 183 -3.31 -3.05 12.04
C GLN A 183 -3.07 -2.00 10.94
N ALA A 184 -2.22 -2.28 9.95
CA ALA A 184 -1.97 -1.39 8.81
C ALA A 184 -3.22 -1.18 7.96
N ILE A 185 -3.96 -2.26 7.65
CA ILE A 185 -5.25 -2.19 6.93
C ILE A 185 -6.24 -1.32 7.72
N SER A 186 -6.34 -1.55 9.03
CA SER A 186 -7.24 -0.77 9.89
C SER A 186 -6.88 0.71 9.90
N LEU A 187 -5.60 1.04 10.04
CA LEU A 187 -5.08 2.41 10.00
C LEU A 187 -5.46 3.10 8.68
N VAL A 188 -5.11 2.49 7.54
CA VAL A 188 -5.33 3.08 6.21
C VAL A 188 -6.83 3.19 5.90
N SER A 189 -7.61 2.12 6.13
CA SER A 189 -9.06 2.14 5.88
C SER A 189 -9.78 3.21 6.70
N GLN A 190 -9.46 3.33 7.99
CA GLN A 190 -10.05 4.36 8.86
C GLN A 190 -9.67 5.76 8.41
N ALA A 191 -8.40 6.00 8.08
CA ALA A 191 -7.93 7.30 7.60
C ALA A 191 -8.68 7.72 6.32
N LEU A 192 -8.84 6.80 5.37
CA LEU A 192 -9.56 7.04 4.12
C LEU A 192 -11.06 7.27 4.34
N THR A 193 -11.67 6.52 5.25
CA THR A 193 -13.08 6.71 5.65
C THR A 193 -13.29 8.08 6.27
N LEU A 194 -12.40 8.51 7.17
CA LEU A 194 -12.44 9.85 7.81
C LEU A 194 -12.19 10.99 6.82
N LEU A 195 -11.42 10.73 5.76
CA LEU A 195 -11.11 11.73 4.75
C LEU A 195 -12.25 11.92 3.74
N GLU A 196 -13.24 11.02 3.73
CA GLU A 196 -14.33 10.94 2.74
C GLU A 196 -13.78 10.99 1.29
N SER A 197 -12.54 10.54 1.09
CA SER A 197 -11.83 10.66 -0.17
C SER A 197 -11.90 9.35 -0.94
N GLY A 198 -12.89 9.26 -1.81
CA GLY A 198 -12.91 8.26 -2.87
C GLY A 198 -13.37 6.87 -2.45
N ARG A 199 -13.15 5.92 -3.36
CA ARG A 199 -13.68 4.56 -3.28
C ARG A 199 -12.55 3.62 -2.86
N LEU A 200 -12.73 2.95 -1.73
CA LEU A 200 -11.80 1.95 -1.21
C LEU A 200 -12.15 0.56 -1.79
N ASN A 201 -11.15 -0.16 -2.26
CA ASN A 201 -11.23 -1.56 -2.65
C ASN A 201 -10.18 -2.35 -1.88
N VAL A 202 -10.53 -3.54 -1.43
CA VAL A 202 -9.61 -4.43 -0.73
C VAL A 202 -9.58 -5.77 -1.43
N MET A 203 -8.38 -6.22 -1.75
CA MET A 203 -8.09 -7.48 -2.41
C MET A 203 -7.11 -8.28 -1.56
N SER A 204 -7.21 -9.60 -1.60
CA SER A 204 -6.15 -10.50 -1.13
C SER A 204 -5.45 -11.14 -2.31
N PHE A 205 -4.19 -11.51 -2.14
CA PHE A 205 -3.42 -12.23 -3.14
C PHE A 205 -2.49 -13.24 -2.50
N GLY A 206 -2.13 -14.26 -3.29
CA GLY A 206 -1.20 -15.32 -2.92
C GLY A 206 -0.98 -16.19 -4.15
N GLU A 207 -1.53 -17.39 -4.19
CA GLU A 207 -1.58 -18.22 -5.40
C GLU A 207 -2.56 -17.68 -6.45
N SER A 208 -3.61 -16.98 -6.02
CA SER A 208 -4.55 -16.26 -6.88
C SER A 208 -5.10 -15.00 -6.21
N PRO A 209 -5.33 -13.90 -6.96
CA PRO A 209 -5.97 -12.70 -6.43
C PRO A 209 -7.47 -12.92 -6.20
N LYS A 210 -8.01 -12.33 -5.12
CA LYS A 210 -9.42 -12.37 -4.74
C LYS A 210 -9.89 -10.99 -4.31
N ILE A 211 -11.12 -10.62 -4.68
CA ILE A 211 -11.74 -9.35 -4.27
C ILE A 211 -12.49 -9.57 -2.96
N MET A 212 -12.11 -8.84 -1.92
CA MET A 212 -12.74 -8.94 -0.60
C MET A 212 -13.76 -7.83 -0.38
N LEU A 213 -13.46 -6.61 -0.83
CA LEU A 213 -14.33 -5.46 -0.71
C LEU A 213 -14.35 -4.69 -2.03
N LYS A 214 -15.54 -4.50 -2.61
CA LYS A 214 -15.69 -3.70 -3.83
C LYS A 214 -15.72 -2.20 -3.50
N HIS A 215 -15.40 -1.38 -4.50
CA HIS A 215 -15.48 0.08 -4.43
C HIS A 215 -16.85 0.65 -4.02
N SER A 216 -17.93 -0.13 -4.18
CA SER A 216 -19.31 0.24 -3.82
C SER A 216 -19.72 -0.10 -2.40
N ASP A 217 -18.98 -1.01 -1.75
CA ASP A 217 -19.44 -1.69 -0.56
C ASP A 217 -18.93 -0.99 0.71
N GLN A 218 -19.67 -1.09 1.80
CA GLN A 218 -19.22 -0.55 3.08
C GLN A 218 -18.11 -1.41 3.66
N PHE A 219 -17.05 -0.77 4.16
CA PHE A 219 -15.92 -1.45 4.76
C PHE A 219 -16.36 -2.19 6.04
N ASP A 220 -16.14 -3.50 6.07
CA ASP A 220 -16.43 -4.38 7.20
C ASP A 220 -15.18 -5.20 7.55
N GLY A 221 -14.46 -4.75 8.57
CA GLY A 221 -13.18 -5.33 8.94
C GLY A 221 -13.28 -6.71 9.58
N ALA A 222 -14.42 -7.07 10.19
CA ALA A 222 -14.59 -8.40 10.77
C ALA A 222 -14.67 -9.48 9.65
N LYS A 223 -15.34 -9.16 8.54
CA LYS A 223 -15.32 -10.02 7.35
C LYS A 223 -13.93 -10.18 6.77
N LEU A 224 -13.14 -9.12 6.76
CA LEU A 224 -11.76 -9.15 6.30
C LEU A 224 -10.87 -10.09 7.14
N ILE A 225 -10.98 -10.05 8.47
CA ILE A 225 -10.27 -11.01 9.33
C ILE A 225 -10.70 -12.44 9.01
N SER A 226 -12.01 -12.69 8.85
CA SER A 226 -12.52 -14.04 8.61
C SER A 226 -12.14 -14.65 7.25
N SER A 227 -11.69 -13.81 6.31
CA SER A 227 -11.35 -14.23 4.95
C SER A 227 -9.84 -14.29 4.68
N LEU A 228 -9.00 -13.81 5.59
CA LEU A 228 -7.55 -13.93 5.53
C LEU A 228 -7.09 -15.11 6.41
N ASN A 229 -6.55 -16.14 5.78
CA ASN A 229 -6.11 -17.36 6.47
C ASN A 229 -4.59 -17.50 6.51
N PHE A 230 -3.84 -16.77 5.67
CA PHE A 230 -2.39 -16.80 5.56
C PHE A 230 -1.80 -18.19 5.27
N GLU A 231 -2.52 -18.99 4.48
CA GLU A 231 -2.16 -20.40 4.21
C GLU A 231 -1.59 -20.64 2.81
N GLN A 232 -1.51 -19.62 1.95
CA GLN A 232 -1.11 -19.81 0.55
C GLN A 232 0.41 -19.98 0.41
N ASN A 233 0.89 -20.88 -0.46
CA ASN A 233 2.33 -21.20 -0.49
C ASN A 233 3.18 -20.22 -1.28
N GLN A 234 2.57 -19.47 -2.20
CA GLN A 234 3.25 -18.56 -3.10
C GLN A 234 2.55 -17.20 -3.11
N SER A 235 3.31 -16.15 -3.43
CA SER A 235 2.80 -14.80 -3.66
C SER A 235 3.02 -14.44 -5.14
N ARG A 236 1.93 -14.42 -5.92
CA ARG A 236 1.92 -14.14 -7.36
C ARG A 236 1.54 -12.68 -7.61
N ILE A 237 2.56 -11.84 -7.58
CA ILE A 237 2.42 -10.39 -7.72
C ILE A 237 2.13 -9.95 -9.16
N ALA A 238 2.66 -10.65 -10.16
CA ALA A 238 2.43 -10.31 -11.56
C ALA A 238 0.97 -10.57 -11.94
N GLU A 239 0.43 -11.72 -11.52
CA GLU A 239 -1.00 -12.03 -11.64
C GLU A 239 -1.88 -10.99 -10.92
N LEU A 240 -1.50 -10.54 -9.72
CA LEU A 240 -2.21 -9.47 -9.01
C LEU A 240 -2.22 -8.15 -9.82
N LEU A 241 -1.08 -7.71 -10.34
CA LEU A 241 -0.99 -6.46 -11.10
C LEU A 241 -1.84 -6.52 -12.37
N ASP A 242 -1.82 -7.66 -13.08
CA ASP A 242 -2.65 -7.89 -14.26
C ASP A 242 -4.14 -7.93 -13.91
N PHE A 243 -4.48 -8.48 -12.73
CA PHE A 243 -5.84 -8.51 -12.20
C PHE A 243 -6.34 -7.10 -11.88
N VAL A 244 -5.58 -6.30 -11.13
CA VAL A 244 -5.93 -4.92 -10.77
C VAL A 244 -6.09 -4.05 -12.00
N ARG A 245 -5.22 -4.22 -13.02
CA ARG A 245 -5.37 -3.58 -14.33
C ARG A 245 -6.73 -3.88 -14.96
N THR A 246 -7.13 -5.15 -14.93
CA THR A 246 -8.38 -5.60 -15.56
C THR A 246 -9.60 -5.06 -14.80
N VAL A 247 -9.58 -5.13 -13.46
CA VAL A 247 -10.63 -4.55 -12.59
C VAL A 247 -10.78 -3.05 -12.85
N ASN A 248 -9.67 -2.31 -12.89
CA ASN A 248 -9.69 -0.87 -13.13
C ASN A 248 -10.23 -0.53 -14.54
N ALA A 249 -9.93 -1.35 -15.56
CA ALA A 249 -10.44 -1.16 -16.90
C ALA A 249 -11.97 -1.35 -16.98
N GLU A 250 -12.51 -2.34 -16.27
CA GLU A 250 -13.96 -2.59 -16.20
C GLU A 250 -14.69 -1.48 -15.45
N ASP A 251 -14.14 -1.02 -14.32
CA ASP A 251 -14.69 0.08 -13.52
C ASP A 251 -14.59 1.46 -14.21
N CYS A 252 -13.73 1.61 -15.22
CA CYS A 252 -13.62 2.84 -16.02
C CYS A 252 -14.64 2.91 -17.17
N SER A 253 -15.22 1.78 -17.59
CA SER A 253 -16.25 1.74 -18.63
C SER A 253 -17.59 2.37 -18.19
N SER A 254 -17.77 2.53 -16.88
CA SER A 254 -18.95 3.10 -16.25
C SER A 254 -18.73 4.57 -15.82
N SER A 255 -18.83 5.48 -16.81
CA SER A 255 -19.46 6.80 -16.63
C SER A 255 -18.75 7.93 -15.85
N ASP A 256 -17.42 8.02 -15.81
CA ASP A 256 -16.79 9.23 -15.25
C ASP A 256 -15.52 9.64 -16.02
N ASN A 257 -15.60 10.74 -16.80
CA ASN A 257 -14.54 11.33 -17.63
C ASN A 257 -13.41 11.99 -16.81
N GLY A 258 -13.16 11.53 -15.59
CA GLY A 258 -12.08 12.03 -14.76
C GLY A 258 -10.77 11.32 -15.04
N ILE A 259 -9.69 12.07 -15.03
CA ILE A 259 -8.33 11.57 -14.88
C ILE A 259 -8.25 11.04 -13.44
N PHE A 260 -8.79 9.85 -13.19
CA PHE A 260 -8.75 9.23 -11.88
C PHE A 260 -7.49 8.37 -11.82
N GLU A 261 -6.47 8.88 -11.14
CA GLU A 261 -5.27 8.11 -10.89
C GLU A 261 -5.59 7.02 -9.86
N ASN A 262 -5.15 5.80 -10.17
CA ASN A 262 -5.42 4.62 -9.35
C ASN A 262 -4.24 4.40 -8.40
N LEU A 263 -4.48 4.41 -7.11
CA LEU A 263 -3.49 4.08 -6.10
C LEU A 263 -3.63 2.60 -5.71
N LEU A 264 -2.56 1.83 -5.84
CA LEU A 264 -2.45 0.47 -5.35
C LEU A 264 -1.44 0.41 -4.18
N LEU A 265 -1.93 0.09 -2.99
CA LEU A 265 -1.11 -0.19 -1.81
C LEU A 265 -0.96 -1.70 -1.66
N VAL A 266 0.24 -2.23 -1.87
CA VAL A 266 0.53 -3.66 -1.70
C VAL A 266 1.12 -3.87 -0.31
N LEU A 267 0.47 -4.65 0.53
CA LEU A 267 0.94 -5.02 1.87
C LEU A 267 1.47 -6.45 1.84
N SER A 268 2.77 -6.65 2.05
CA SER A 268 3.42 -7.96 2.04
C SER A 268 4.73 -7.92 2.82
N ASP A 269 5.32 -9.06 3.16
CA ASP A 269 6.67 -9.16 3.73
C ASP A 269 7.79 -9.00 2.67
N GLY A 270 7.42 -8.88 1.39
CA GLY A 270 8.32 -8.59 0.29
C GLY A 270 9.18 -9.77 -0.15
N ARG A 271 8.98 -10.96 0.40
CA ARG A 271 9.81 -12.15 0.09
C ARG A 271 9.30 -12.86 -1.14
N ASN A 272 10.20 -13.51 -1.87
CA ASN A 272 9.87 -14.36 -3.02
C ASN A 272 9.00 -13.69 -4.10
N ILE A 273 9.16 -12.37 -4.30
CA ILE A 273 8.41 -11.61 -5.31
C ILE A 273 8.65 -12.17 -6.71
N PHE A 274 9.84 -12.73 -6.96
CA PHE A 274 10.21 -13.34 -8.23
C PHE A 274 9.76 -14.80 -8.39
N SER A 275 8.79 -15.26 -7.60
CA SER A 275 8.21 -16.62 -7.70
C SER A 275 7.71 -16.95 -9.12
N GLU A 276 7.21 -15.94 -9.84
CA GLU A 276 6.71 -16.06 -11.21
C GLU A 276 7.76 -15.75 -12.30
N GLY A 277 8.98 -15.40 -11.89
CA GLY A 277 10.07 -15.01 -12.77
C GLY A 277 10.30 -13.50 -12.85
N GLU A 278 11.58 -13.10 -12.81
CA GLU A 278 12.01 -11.70 -12.77
C GLU A 278 11.50 -10.85 -13.94
N LYS A 279 11.57 -11.38 -15.16
CA LYS A 279 11.13 -10.68 -16.36
C LYS A 279 9.62 -10.42 -16.35
N LYS A 280 8.82 -11.41 -15.93
CA LYS A 280 7.36 -11.31 -15.88
C LYS A 280 6.95 -10.21 -14.90
N VAL A 281 7.50 -10.22 -13.68
CA VAL A 281 7.19 -9.21 -12.66
C VAL A 281 7.58 -7.80 -13.13
N LYS A 282 8.80 -7.62 -13.67
CA LYS A 282 9.24 -6.32 -14.18
C LYS A 282 8.35 -5.81 -15.31
N ASN A 283 7.91 -6.71 -16.21
CA ASN A 283 6.98 -6.35 -17.28
C ASN A 283 5.61 -5.94 -16.73
N SER A 284 5.04 -6.69 -15.77
CA SER A 284 3.75 -6.34 -15.15
C SER A 284 3.80 -5.00 -14.40
N VAL A 285 4.90 -4.69 -13.70
CA VAL A 285 5.08 -3.38 -13.04
C VAL A 285 5.12 -2.24 -14.06
N LYS A 286 5.84 -2.43 -15.17
CA LYS A 286 5.88 -1.44 -16.27
C LYS A 286 4.50 -1.23 -16.88
N LEU A 287 3.75 -2.30 -17.15
CA LEU A 287 2.39 -2.22 -17.69
C LEU A 287 1.45 -1.49 -16.73
N ALA A 288 1.53 -1.77 -15.42
CA ALA A 288 0.72 -1.07 -14.41
C ALA A 288 1.01 0.44 -14.42
N ARG A 289 2.29 0.83 -14.53
CA ARG A 289 2.71 2.23 -14.63
C ARG A 289 2.19 2.90 -15.90
N LEU A 290 2.26 2.24 -17.06
CA LEU A 290 1.74 2.76 -18.32
C LEU A 290 0.23 3.04 -18.26
N GLN A 291 -0.50 2.30 -17.43
CA GLN A 291 -1.92 2.53 -17.16
C GLN A 291 -2.21 3.50 -16.02
N ARG A 292 -1.20 4.24 -15.56
CA ARG A 292 -1.30 5.22 -14.47
C ARG A 292 -1.81 4.62 -13.17
N ILE A 293 -1.44 3.37 -12.91
CA ILE A 293 -1.62 2.74 -11.60
C ILE A 293 -0.33 3.00 -10.81
N PHE A 294 -0.46 3.79 -9.75
CA PHE A 294 0.65 4.07 -8.85
C PHE A 294 0.73 2.98 -7.80
N VAL A 295 1.82 2.21 -7.81
CA VAL A 295 2.01 1.08 -6.90
C VAL A 295 2.97 1.50 -5.79
N VAL A 296 2.50 1.47 -4.54
CA VAL A 296 3.33 1.60 -3.34
C VAL A 296 3.42 0.23 -2.69
N TYR A 297 4.63 -0.31 -2.60
CA TYR A 297 4.87 -1.58 -1.96
C TYR A 297 5.25 -1.38 -0.49
N VAL A 298 4.37 -1.75 0.42
CA VAL A 298 4.58 -1.68 1.87
C VAL A 298 5.08 -3.03 2.36
N ILE A 299 6.37 -3.09 2.65
CA ILE A 299 7.10 -4.23 3.17
C ILE A 299 6.93 -4.26 4.69
N ILE A 300 6.23 -5.25 5.21
CA ILE A 300 6.01 -5.43 6.65
C ILE A 300 7.13 -6.31 7.21
N ASP A 301 8.03 -5.71 7.97
CA ASP A 301 9.20 -6.37 8.56
C ASP A 301 9.06 -6.37 10.09
N ASN A 302 8.65 -7.50 10.66
CA ASN A 302 8.54 -7.61 12.12
C ASN A 302 9.94 -7.60 12.77
N PRO A 303 10.28 -6.61 13.62
CA PRO A 303 11.59 -6.51 14.26
C PRO A 303 11.90 -7.68 15.21
N GLU A 304 10.87 -8.38 15.70
CA GLU A 304 11.05 -9.58 16.54
C GLU A 304 11.64 -10.77 15.77
N ASN A 305 11.57 -10.77 14.43
CA ASN A 305 12.11 -11.87 13.64
C ASN A 305 13.63 -11.75 13.44
N LYS A 306 14.31 -12.90 13.53
CA LYS A 306 15.76 -13.01 13.31
C LYS A 306 16.16 -12.76 11.87
N HIS A 307 15.29 -13.07 10.91
CA HIS A 307 15.57 -12.87 9.49
C HIS A 307 14.76 -11.66 9.00
N SER A 308 15.44 -10.53 8.77
CA SER A 308 14.82 -9.35 8.12
C SER A 308 14.96 -9.46 6.61
N ILE A 309 14.10 -8.79 5.86
CA ILE A 309 14.26 -8.63 4.41
C ILE A 309 15.60 -7.99 4.03
N MET A 310 16.14 -7.11 4.90
CA MET A 310 17.43 -6.43 4.69
C MET A 310 18.61 -7.40 4.64
N ASP A 311 18.50 -8.56 5.31
CA ASP A 311 19.58 -9.55 5.37
C ASP A 311 19.58 -10.50 4.18
N ILE A 312 18.53 -10.47 3.36
CA ILE A 312 18.37 -11.38 2.23
C ILE A 312 19.36 -10.97 1.14
N ARG A 313 20.19 -11.93 0.74
CA ARG A 313 21.12 -11.77 -0.38
C ARG A 313 20.77 -12.73 -1.51
N VAL A 314 20.83 -12.23 -2.73
CA VAL A 314 20.58 -12.99 -3.95
C VAL A 314 21.88 -13.22 -4.72
N PRO A 315 22.07 -14.43 -5.29
CA PRO A 315 23.23 -14.71 -6.13
C PRO A 315 23.05 -14.06 -7.50
N LEU A 316 23.95 -13.15 -7.87
CA LEU A 316 24.06 -12.60 -9.20
C LEU A 316 25.12 -13.39 -9.98
N PHE A 317 24.67 -14.08 -11.02
CA PHE A 317 25.54 -14.84 -11.92
C PHE A 317 26.12 -13.90 -12.97
N THR A 318 27.43 -13.63 -12.88
CA THR A 318 28.15 -12.83 -13.89
C THR A 318 28.09 -13.53 -15.25
N ALA A 319 28.11 -12.77 -16.35
CA ALA A 319 28.01 -13.29 -17.73
C ALA A 319 29.01 -14.42 -18.04
N ASP A 320 30.17 -14.40 -17.38
CA ASP A 320 31.23 -15.39 -17.53
C ASP A 320 30.97 -16.71 -16.76
N ARG A 321 29.85 -16.82 -16.03
CA ARG A 321 29.38 -17.97 -15.23
C ARG A 321 30.37 -18.53 -14.17
N ASN A 322 31.56 -17.96 -14.05
CA ASN A 322 32.62 -18.40 -13.13
C ASN A 322 32.64 -17.67 -11.79
N GLN A 323 31.86 -16.60 -11.62
CA GLN A 323 31.80 -15.82 -10.38
C GLN A 323 30.36 -15.53 -9.98
N ILE A 324 30.02 -15.93 -8.75
CA ILE A 324 28.74 -15.64 -8.09
C ILE A 324 28.99 -14.46 -7.15
N VAL A 325 28.40 -13.30 -7.45
CA VAL A 325 28.44 -12.13 -6.59
C VAL A 325 27.14 -12.09 -5.78
N MET A 326 27.24 -12.03 -4.45
CA MET A 326 26.06 -11.90 -3.59
C MET A 326 25.65 -10.43 -3.53
N GLN A 327 24.48 -10.09 -4.07
CA GLN A 327 23.90 -8.74 -4.01
C GLN A 327 22.76 -8.69 -2.97
N SER A 328 22.45 -7.50 -2.44
CA SER A 328 21.28 -7.31 -1.59
C SER A 328 19.99 -7.55 -2.39
N TYR A 329 19.01 -8.20 -1.76
CA TYR A 329 17.71 -8.44 -2.39
C TYR A 329 16.98 -7.13 -2.75
N LEU A 330 17.12 -6.09 -1.93
CA LEU A 330 16.47 -4.81 -2.14
C LEU A 330 17.03 -4.05 -3.36
N ASP A 331 18.28 -4.30 -3.75
CA ASP A 331 18.86 -3.67 -4.94
C ASP A 331 18.19 -4.16 -6.24
N VAL A 332 17.63 -5.37 -6.22
CA VAL A 332 16.98 -6.00 -7.37
C VAL A 332 15.46 -5.81 -7.32
N PHE A 333 14.93 -5.19 -6.26
CA PHE A 333 13.50 -5.07 -6.00
C PHE A 333 12.76 -4.39 -7.17
N PRO A 334 11.65 -4.95 -7.68
CA PRO A 334 11.09 -4.53 -8.97
C PRO A 334 10.16 -3.31 -8.88
N PHE A 335 9.93 -2.77 -7.69
CA PHE A 335 9.01 -1.65 -7.48
C PHE A 335 9.76 -0.33 -7.33
N PRO A 336 9.31 0.74 -8.01
CA PRO A 336 9.94 2.05 -7.89
C PRO A 336 9.71 2.68 -6.52
N TYR A 337 8.58 2.40 -5.87
CA TYR A 337 8.26 2.90 -4.53
C TYR A 337 8.02 1.74 -3.59
N TYR A 338 8.84 1.66 -2.55
CA TYR A 338 8.61 0.73 -1.47
C TYR A 338 8.92 1.34 -0.11
N VAL A 339 8.20 0.89 0.90
CA VAL A 339 8.30 1.34 2.28
C VAL A 339 8.56 0.13 3.15
N ILE A 340 9.60 0.16 3.96
CA ILE A 340 9.89 -0.89 4.95
C ILE A 340 9.32 -0.44 6.27
N VAL A 341 8.30 -1.14 6.75
CA VAL A 341 7.56 -0.85 7.98
C VAL A 341 7.98 -1.80 9.07
N ARG A 342 8.63 -1.24 10.10
CA ARG A 342 8.95 -1.93 11.36
C ARG A 342 8.06 -1.42 12.49
N ASP A 343 7.79 -0.12 12.51
CA ASP A 343 6.83 0.52 13.39
C ASP A 343 5.65 1.14 12.62
N LEU A 344 4.44 0.77 13.03
CA LEU A 344 3.19 1.31 12.51
C LEU A 344 2.90 2.73 13.01
N GLY A 345 3.59 3.19 14.06
CA GLY A 345 3.62 4.58 14.50
C GLY A 345 4.06 5.53 13.38
N GLN A 346 5.05 5.12 12.60
CA GLN A 346 5.65 5.93 11.55
C GLN A 346 4.98 5.76 10.18
N LEU A 347 4.09 4.78 10.03
CA LEU A 347 3.38 4.52 8.76
C LEU A 347 2.63 5.74 8.21
N PRO A 348 1.91 6.57 9.02
CA PRO A 348 1.26 7.78 8.54
C PRO A 348 2.21 8.74 7.82
N LEU A 349 3.36 9.01 8.44
CA LEU A 349 4.36 9.93 7.92
C LEU A 349 4.91 9.41 6.60
N VAL A 350 5.37 8.16 6.58
CA VAL A 350 6.06 7.59 5.44
C VAL A 350 5.13 7.34 4.25
N LEU A 351 3.88 6.93 4.51
CA LEU A 351 2.86 6.81 3.47
C LEU A 351 2.49 8.19 2.91
N SER A 352 2.42 9.23 3.75
CA SER A 352 2.13 10.58 3.29
C SER A 352 3.23 11.15 2.38
N ASP A 353 4.50 10.86 2.69
CA ASP A 353 5.63 11.25 1.83
C ASP A 353 5.58 10.52 0.48
N ALA A 354 5.31 9.21 0.48
CA ALA A 354 5.15 8.44 -0.75
C ALA A 354 3.99 8.99 -1.62
N MET A 355 2.88 9.38 -0.97
CA MET A 355 1.75 10.03 -1.65
C MET A 355 2.13 11.40 -2.21
N ARG A 356 2.89 12.22 -1.47
CA ARG A 356 3.36 13.51 -1.97
C ARG A 356 4.22 13.35 -3.22
N GLN A 357 5.17 12.42 -3.21
CA GLN A 357 6.03 12.14 -4.38
C GLN A 357 5.21 11.72 -5.60
N TRP A 358 4.19 10.88 -5.39
CA TRP A 358 3.25 10.51 -6.44
C TRP A 358 2.56 11.72 -7.07
N PHE A 359 1.98 12.62 -6.27
CA PHE A 359 1.31 13.81 -6.79
C PHE A 359 2.26 14.73 -7.54
N GLU A 360 3.49 14.88 -7.08
CA GLU A 360 4.50 15.67 -7.78
C GLU A 360 4.76 15.11 -9.18
N LEU A 361 4.85 13.78 -9.31
CA LEU A 361 5.04 13.13 -10.62
C LEU A 361 3.83 13.25 -11.52
N VAL A 362 2.64 12.97 -11.00
CA VAL A 362 1.39 13.14 -11.75
C VAL A 362 1.25 14.57 -12.26
N ASN A 363 1.46 15.56 -11.39
CA ASN A 363 1.35 16.96 -11.76
C ASN A 363 2.47 17.41 -12.70
N SER A 364 3.62 16.75 -12.69
CA SER A 364 4.70 17.02 -13.65
C SER A 364 4.44 16.44 -15.04
N GLU A 365 3.58 15.43 -15.15
CA GLU A 365 3.17 14.80 -16.42
C GLU A 365 1.91 15.44 -17.03
N GLN A 366 1.22 16.34 -16.32
CA GLN A 366 0.11 17.17 -16.82
C GLN A 366 0.60 18.47 -17.46
#